data_AF-A0A6B2XRW5-F1
#
_entry.id   AF-A0A6B2XRW5-F1
#
_cell.length_a   1.000
_cell.length_b   1.000
_cell.length_c   1.000
_cell.angle_alpha   90.00
_cell.angle_beta   90.00
_cell.angle_gamma   90.00
#
_symmetry.space_group_name_H-M   'P 1'
#
loop_
_entity.id
_entity.type
_entity.pdbx_description
1 polymer ?
#
loop_
_entity_poly.entity_id
_entity_poly.type
_entity_poly.pdbx_seq_one_letter_code
_entity_poly.pdbx_strand_id
1 'polypeptide(L)'
;GFTLPEIALLYGSSSASLGLADLLLGNTDRIGVRIRDGSLDTMLVRPVPVLAQVAANRFALRRVGRIGQGLAVLVWAVSELDVEWTAGKVLLVPLMVLAGAAIFGAVMVAGAAFQFVAGDAAEVQNSFTYGGNTMLQYP
;
A
#
# COMPACT_ATOMS: atom_id res chain seq x y z
N GLY A 1 -18.25 21.51 6.68
CA GLY A 1 -17.49 20.26 6.87
C GLY A 1 -17.67 19.41 5.63
N PHE A 2 -16.80 18.42 5.42
CA PHE A 2 -16.93 17.49 4.31
C PHE A 2 -18.22 16.68 4.42
N THR A 3 -18.84 16.41 3.28
CA THR A 3 -19.98 15.52 3.13
C THR A 3 -19.55 14.05 3.23
N LEU A 4 -20.51 13.17 3.53
CA LEU A 4 -20.27 11.72 3.60
C LEU A 4 -19.60 11.15 2.33
N PRO A 5 -20.03 11.51 1.11
CA PRO A 5 -19.39 11.05 -0.12
C PRO A 5 -17.95 11.55 -0.28
N GLU A 6 -17.66 12.80 0.12
CA GLU A 6 -16.30 13.35 0.06
C GLU A 6 -15.35 12.61 1.02
N ILE A 7 -15.80 12.30 2.23
CA ILE A 7 -15.02 11.52 3.20
C ILE A 7 -14.82 10.09 2.67
N ALA A 8 -15.87 9.48 2.12
CA ALA A 8 -15.81 8.14 1.54
C ALA A 8 -14.87 8.07 0.33
N LEU A 9 -14.77 9.13 -0.48
CA LEU A 9 -13.83 9.23 -1.59
C LEU A 9 -12.38 9.20 -1.08
N LEU A 10 -12.06 10.00 -0.05
CA LEU A 10 -10.73 10.05 0.56
C LEU A 10 -10.37 8.71 1.22
N TYR A 11 -11.30 8.14 1.98
CA TYR A 11 -11.11 6.85 2.64
C TYR A 11 -10.93 5.72 1.63
N GLY A 12 -11.82 5.64 0.63
CA GLY A 12 -11.83 4.59 -0.40
C GLY A 12 -10.58 4.64 -1.25
N SER A 13 -10.18 5.84 -1.71
CA SER A 13 -8.96 6.03 -2.50
C SER A 13 -7.70 5.69 -1.72
N SER A 14 -7.58 6.14 -0.46
CA SER A 14 -6.43 5.84 0.39
C SER A 14 -6.34 4.34 0.71
N SER A 15 -7.47 3.71 1.05
CA SER A 15 -7.55 2.29 1.37
C SER A 15 -7.24 1.40 0.15
N ALA A 16 -7.74 1.76 -1.02
CA ALA A 16 -7.43 1.06 -2.28
C ALA A 16 -5.94 1.22 -2.66
N SER A 17 -5.40 2.42 -2.54
CA SER A 17 -3.98 2.71 -2.82
C SER A 17 -3.05 1.94 -1.91
N LEU A 18 -3.30 1.98 -0.59
CA LEU A 18 -2.52 1.24 0.40
C LEU A 18 -2.66 -0.27 0.19
N GLY A 19 -3.88 -0.76 -0.08
CA GLY A 19 -4.10 -2.17 -0.35
C GLY A 19 -3.35 -2.66 -1.60
N LEU A 20 -3.29 -1.85 -2.66
CA LEU A 20 -2.49 -2.15 -3.84
C LEU A 20 -0.98 -2.16 -3.53
N ALA A 21 -0.49 -1.18 -2.76
CA ALA A 21 0.89 -1.17 -2.30
C ALA A 21 1.21 -2.40 -1.44
N ASP A 22 0.34 -2.77 -0.49
CA ASP A 22 0.45 -3.96 0.35
C ASP A 22 0.47 -5.27 -0.47
N LEU A 23 -0.29 -5.32 -1.56
CA LEU A 23 -0.34 -6.47 -2.45
C LEU A 23 0.95 -6.64 -3.24
N LEU A 24 1.50 -5.53 -3.75
CA LEU A 24 2.69 -5.55 -4.60
C LEU A 24 3.99 -5.65 -3.77
N LEU A 25 4.04 -4.94 -2.64
CA LEU A 25 5.27 -4.66 -1.89
C LEU A 25 5.18 -5.04 -0.41
N GLY A 26 4.04 -5.46 0.12
CA GLY A 26 3.88 -5.74 1.55
C GLY A 26 4.59 -7.02 2.06
N ASN A 27 5.46 -7.64 1.25
CA ASN A 27 6.40 -8.67 1.69
C ASN A 27 7.83 -8.12 1.87
N THR A 28 8.08 -6.87 1.44
CA THR A 28 9.38 -6.21 1.53
C THR A 28 9.80 -5.97 2.98
N ASP A 29 8.84 -5.81 3.91
CA ASP A 29 9.10 -5.69 5.36
C ASP A 29 9.80 -6.93 5.96
N ARG A 30 9.75 -8.08 5.28
CA ARG A 30 10.43 -9.32 5.73
C ARG A 30 11.88 -9.40 5.29
N ILE A 31 12.36 -8.42 4.51
CA ILE A 31 13.76 -8.35 4.11
C ILE A 31 14.64 -8.23 5.36
N GLY A 32 14.28 -7.41 6.36
CA GLY A 32 15.01 -7.30 7.63
C GLY A 32 15.24 -8.63 8.35
N VAL A 33 14.21 -9.48 8.44
CA VAL A 33 14.29 -10.82 9.04
C VAL A 33 15.19 -11.74 8.21
N ARG A 34 15.07 -11.69 6.88
CA ARG A 34 15.91 -12.49 5.98
C ARG A 34 17.38 -12.10 6.00
N ILE A 35 17.69 -10.82 6.25
CA ILE A 35 19.06 -10.32 6.49
C ILE A 35 19.59 -10.89 7.81
N ARG A 36 18.82 -10.75 8.90
CA ARG A 36 19.21 -11.25 10.23
C ARG A 36 19.42 -12.77 10.26
N ASP A 37 18.63 -13.52 9.52
CA ASP A 37 18.67 -14.99 9.50
C ASP A 37 19.63 -15.56 8.43
N GLY A 38 20.38 -14.71 7.69
CA GLY A 38 21.36 -15.13 6.68
C GLY A 38 20.79 -15.77 5.41
N SER A 39 19.47 -15.95 5.32
CA SER A 39 18.78 -16.57 4.18
C SER A 39 18.82 -15.73 2.89
N LEU A 40 19.16 -14.44 3.00
CA LEU A 40 19.26 -13.53 1.85
C LEU A 40 20.41 -13.92 0.92
N ASP A 41 21.52 -14.41 1.49
CA ASP A 41 22.68 -14.89 0.73
C ASP A 41 22.31 -16.09 -0.15
N THR A 42 21.41 -16.95 0.33
CA THR A 42 20.90 -18.08 -0.45
C THR A 42 19.97 -17.65 -1.60
N MET A 43 19.34 -16.48 -1.48
CA MET A 43 18.51 -15.89 -2.56
C MET A 43 19.36 -15.21 -3.63
N LEU A 44 20.48 -14.58 -3.25
CA LEU A 44 21.39 -13.89 -4.17
C LEU A 44 22.12 -14.83 -5.14
N VAL A 45 22.29 -16.10 -4.77
CA VAL A 45 22.90 -17.13 -5.65
C VAL A 45 21.92 -17.58 -6.74
N ARG A 46 20.62 -17.28 -6.62
CA ARG A 46 19.61 -17.66 -7.62
C ARG A 46 19.51 -16.58 -8.71
N PRO A 47 19.46 -16.95 -10.00
CA PRO A 47 19.39 -16.00 -11.12
C PRO A 47 17.96 -15.46 -11.31
N VAL A 48 17.35 -14.97 -10.23
CA VAL A 48 16.00 -14.39 -10.24
C VAL A 48 16.04 -13.15 -9.34
N PRO A 49 15.47 -12.02 -9.78
CA PRO A 49 15.47 -10.80 -8.99
C PRO A 49 14.81 -11.02 -7.62
N VAL A 50 15.56 -10.70 -6.54
CA VAL A 50 15.16 -10.94 -5.15
C VAL A 50 13.83 -10.25 -4.81
N LEU A 51 13.57 -9.08 -5.38
CA LEU A 51 12.29 -8.37 -5.24
C LEU A 51 11.11 -9.20 -5.75
N ALA A 52 11.27 -9.91 -6.88
CA ALA A 52 10.21 -10.76 -7.43
C ALA A 52 9.96 -12.00 -6.56
N GLN A 53 11.01 -12.60 -5.98
CA GLN A 53 10.88 -13.75 -5.09
C GLN A 53 10.27 -13.40 -3.72
N VAL A 54 10.59 -12.21 -3.20
CA VAL A 54 10.00 -11.69 -1.95
C VAL A 54 8.52 -11.34 -2.18
N ALA A 55 8.21 -10.64 -3.27
CA ALA A 55 6.83 -10.28 -3.62
C ALA A 55 5.93 -11.53 -3.77
N ALA A 56 6.43 -12.59 -4.43
CA ALA A 56 5.66 -13.81 -4.68
C ALA A 56 5.44 -14.72 -3.45
N ASN A 57 6.17 -14.53 -2.35
CA ASN A 57 6.13 -15.45 -1.22
C ASN A 57 4.97 -15.12 -0.27
N ARG A 58 3.93 -15.96 -0.24
CA ARG A 58 2.65 -15.81 0.49
C ARG A 58 1.79 -14.63 0.02
N PHE A 59 1.12 -14.80 -1.11
CA PHE A 59 -0.11 -14.08 -1.42
C PHE A 59 -1.14 -14.31 -0.30
N ALA A 60 -1.31 -13.32 0.58
CA ALA A 60 -2.31 -13.38 1.63
C ALA A 60 -3.66 -12.97 1.04
N LEU A 61 -4.55 -13.94 0.79
CA LEU A 61 -5.91 -13.73 0.28
C LEU A 61 -6.70 -12.67 1.11
N ARG A 62 -6.37 -12.55 2.40
CA ARG A 62 -6.89 -11.52 3.32
C ARG A 62 -6.62 -10.08 2.85
N ARG A 63 -5.54 -9.83 2.11
CA ARG A 63 -5.20 -8.49 1.56
C ARG A 63 -6.11 -8.11 0.39
N VAL A 64 -6.58 -9.10 -0.39
CA VAL A 64 -7.54 -8.87 -1.48
C VAL A 64 -8.88 -8.38 -0.94
N GLY A 65 -9.33 -8.91 0.21
CA GLY A 65 -10.56 -8.45 0.88
C GLY A 65 -10.52 -6.97 1.28
N ARG A 66 -9.37 -6.48 1.75
CA ARG A 66 -9.17 -5.07 2.12
C ARG A 66 -9.18 -4.14 0.91
N ILE A 67 -8.55 -4.57 -0.20
CA ILE A 67 -8.61 -3.84 -1.48
C ILE A 67 -10.05 -3.78 -1.99
N GLY A 68 -10.75 -4.91 -1.97
CA GLY A 68 -12.15 -4.99 -2.40
C GLY A 68 -13.06 -4.04 -1.61
N GLN A 69 -12.89 -3.98 -0.29
CA GLN A 69 -13.66 -3.06 0.56
C GLN A 69 -13.32 -1.58 0.26
N GLY A 70 -12.05 -1.21 0.10
CA GLY A 70 -11.66 0.15 -0.28
C GLY A 70 -12.19 0.56 -1.64
N LEU A 71 -12.13 -0.34 -2.63
CA LEU A 71 -12.70 -0.11 -3.97
C LEU A 71 -14.22 0.00 -3.94
N ALA A 72 -14.92 -0.81 -3.15
CA ALA A 72 -16.37 -0.72 -3.02
C ALA A 72 -16.80 0.64 -2.47
N VAL A 73 -16.12 1.14 -1.44
CA VAL A 73 -16.38 2.47 -0.87
C VAL A 73 -16.04 3.57 -1.88
N LEU A 74 -14.95 3.42 -2.65
CA LEU A 74 -14.57 4.39 -3.68
C LEU A 74 -15.60 4.46 -4.82
N VAL A 75 -16.08 3.32 -5.30
CA VAL A 75 -17.12 3.26 -6.34
C VAL A 75 -18.42 3.89 -5.84
N TRP A 76 -18.82 3.56 -4.61
CA TRP A 76 -20.01 4.15 -3.99
C TRP A 76 -19.89 5.68 -3.83
N ALA A 77 -18.74 6.17 -3.35
CA ALA A 77 -18.49 7.60 -3.21
C ALA A 77 -18.58 8.32 -4.57
N VAL A 78 -17.91 7.77 -5.59
CA VAL A 78 -17.92 8.27 -6.97
C VAL A 78 -19.34 8.31 -7.54
N SER A 79 -20.21 7.34 -7.22
CA SER A 79 -21.60 7.35 -7.69
C SER A 79 -22.50 8.36 -6.97
N GLU A 80 -22.19 8.70 -5.72
CA GLU A 80 -23.01 9.60 -4.90
C GLU A 80 -22.55 11.07 -5.00
N LEU A 81 -21.30 11.30 -5.41
CA LEU A 81 -20.78 12.65 -5.65
C LEU A 81 -21.46 13.28 -6.87
N ASP A 82 -22.11 14.42 -6.66
CA ASP A 82 -22.70 15.25 -7.73
C ASP A 82 -21.59 16.00 -8.48
N VAL A 83 -20.90 15.27 -9.36
CA VAL A 83 -19.77 15.76 -10.16
C VAL A 83 -20.10 15.60 -11.63
N GLU A 84 -19.92 16.66 -12.40
CA GLU A 84 -19.95 16.56 -13.86
C GLU A 84 -18.78 15.71 -14.36
N TRP A 85 -19.07 14.46 -14.72
CA TRP A 85 -18.08 13.51 -15.20
C TRP A 85 -17.60 13.88 -16.61
N THR A 86 -16.32 14.24 -16.71
CA THR A 86 -15.63 14.35 -17.99
C THR A 86 -14.68 13.17 -18.16
N ALA A 87 -14.29 12.86 -19.40
CA ALA A 87 -13.31 11.80 -19.67
C ALA A 87 -12.01 11.98 -18.84
N GLY A 88 -11.58 13.23 -18.62
CA GLY A 88 -10.44 13.55 -17.78
C GLY A 88 -10.63 13.16 -16.31
N LYS A 89 -11.80 13.45 -15.71
CA LYS A 89 -12.09 13.08 -14.31
C LYS A 89 -12.19 11.56 -14.15
N VAL A 90 -12.76 10.87 -15.14
CA VAL A 90 -12.81 9.40 -15.14
C VAL A 90 -11.41 8.79 -15.15
N LEU A 91 -10.48 9.35 -15.91
CA LEU A 91 -9.06 8.96 -15.92
C LEU A 91 -8.31 9.35 -14.64
N LEU A 92 -8.72 10.45 -13.99
CA LEU A 92 -8.10 10.93 -12.76
C LEU A 92 -8.28 9.95 -11.60
N VAL A 93 -9.45 9.31 -11.47
CA VAL A 93 -9.75 8.36 -10.37
C VAL A 93 -8.75 7.19 -10.31
N PRO A 94 -8.54 6.40 -11.38
CA PRO A 94 -7.55 5.33 -11.37
C PRO A 94 -6.11 5.88 -11.27
N LEU A 95 -5.80 7.02 -11.90
CA LEU A 95 -4.47 7.63 -11.78
C LEU A 95 -4.13 8.01 -10.34
N MET A 96 -5.10 8.58 -9.62
CA MET A 96 -4.99 8.91 -8.20
C MET A 96 -4.67 7.67 -7.36
N VAL A 97 -5.38 6.56 -7.60
CA VAL A 97 -5.14 5.31 -6.88
C VAL A 97 -3.76 4.72 -7.19
N LEU A 98 -3.34 4.76 -8.46
CA LEU A 98 -2.01 4.27 -8.87
C LEU A 98 -0.88 5.14 -8.29
N ALA A 99 -1.05 6.47 -8.29
CA ALA A 99 -0.10 7.39 -7.69
C ALA A 99 -0.01 7.19 -6.17
N GLY A 100 -1.15 7.04 -5.49
CA GLY A 100 -1.19 6.71 -4.07
C GLY A 100 -0.47 5.38 -3.76
N ALA A 101 -0.72 4.34 -4.57
CA ALA A 101 -0.05 3.05 -4.41
C ALA A 101 1.47 3.17 -4.63
N ALA A 102 1.92 3.97 -5.59
CA ALA A 102 3.34 4.24 -5.82
C ALA A 102 3.97 4.99 -4.63
N ILE A 103 3.28 5.97 -4.05
CA ILE A 103 3.75 6.73 -2.87
C ILE A 103 3.87 5.79 -1.66
N PHE A 104 2.84 5.03 -1.32
CA PHE A 104 2.90 4.06 -0.22
C PHE A 104 3.98 3.01 -0.47
N GLY A 105 4.09 2.52 -1.70
CA GLY A 105 5.13 1.58 -2.10
C GLY A 105 6.54 2.13 -1.89
N ALA A 106 6.79 3.39 -2.27
CA ALA A 106 8.07 4.04 -2.06
C ALA A 106 8.42 4.16 -0.56
N VAL A 107 7.44 4.48 0.29
CA VAL A 107 7.62 4.54 1.76
C VAL A 107 7.94 3.15 2.34
N MET A 108 7.24 2.11 1.88
CA MET A 108 7.52 0.73 2.28
C MET A 108 8.92 0.27 1.88
N VAL A 109 9.33 0.57 0.65
CA VAL A 109 10.68 0.23 0.16
C VAL A 109 11.75 1.01 0.90
N ALA A 110 11.54 2.29 1.16
CA ALA A 110 12.49 3.14 1.88
C ALA A 110 12.76 2.63 3.29
N GLY A 111 11.72 2.27 4.06
CA GLY A 111 11.96 1.74 5.41
C GLY A 111 12.50 0.30 5.41
N ALA A 112 12.19 -0.52 4.39
CA ALA A 112 12.86 -1.81 4.23
C ALA A 112 14.36 -1.64 3.91
N ALA A 113 14.73 -0.66 3.08
CA ALA A 113 16.13 -0.30 2.84
C ALA A 113 16.81 0.21 4.12
N PHE A 114 16.09 0.96 4.95
CA PHE A 114 16.62 1.45 6.23
C PHE A 114 16.89 0.32 7.25
N GLN A 115 16.14 -0.79 7.20
CA GLN A 115 16.41 -1.98 8.04
C GLN A 115 17.79 -2.62 7.80
N PHE A 116 18.43 -2.39 6.64
CA PHE A 116 19.81 -2.84 6.39
C PHE A 116 20.83 -2.11 7.27
N VAL A 117 20.53 -0.89 7.69
CA VAL A 117 21.43 -0.05 8.50
C VAL A 117 21.02 -0.07 9.97
N ALA A 118 19.73 -0.23 10.28
CA ALA A 118 19.18 -0.26 11.64
C ALA A 118 18.24 -1.46 11.86
N GLY A 119 18.72 -2.49 12.56
CA GLY A 119 18.02 -3.78 12.72
C GLY A 119 16.66 -3.75 13.45
N ASP A 120 16.33 -2.67 14.18
CA ASP A 120 15.06 -2.52 14.93
C ASP A 120 14.08 -1.52 14.30
N ALA A 121 14.31 -1.08 13.05
CA ALA A 121 13.51 -0.02 12.43
C ALA A 121 12.10 -0.43 11.91
N ALA A 122 11.77 -1.72 11.95
CA ALA A 122 10.46 -2.21 11.54
C ALA A 122 9.31 -1.59 12.35
N GLU A 123 9.53 -1.31 13.63
CA GLU A 123 8.54 -0.70 14.53
C GLU A 123 8.25 0.77 14.17
N VAL A 124 9.29 1.52 13.79
CA VAL A 124 9.17 2.93 13.36
C VAL A 124 8.42 3.01 12.03
N GLN A 125 8.79 2.17 11.06
CA GLN A 125 8.13 2.16 9.74
C GLN A 125 6.66 1.75 9.82
N ASN A 126 6.35 0.73 10.63
CA ASN A 126 4.96 0.31 10.86
C ASN A 126 4.15 1.43 11.53
N SER A 127 4.77 2.17 12.46
CA SER A 127 4.11 3.31 13.14
C SER A 127 3.79 4.44 12.16
N PHE A 128 4.67 4.77 11.23
CA PHE A 128 4.39 5.79 10.21
C PHE A 128 3.38 5.34 9.15
N THR A 129 3.45 4.08 8.70
CA THR A 129 2.61 3.57 7.60
C THR A 129 1.20 3.23 8.09
N TYR A 130 1.09 2.46 9.17
CA TYR A 130 -0.20 2.04 9.72
C TYR A 130 -0.78 3.07 10.70
N GLY A 131 0.06 3.78 11.45
CA GLY A 131 -0.38 4.89 12.31
C GLY A 131 -0.84 6.11 11.49
N GLY A 132 -0.14 6.45 10.40
CA GLY A 132 -0.57 7.49 9.47
C GLY A 132 -1.92 7.17 8.80
N ASN A 133 -2.12 5.92 8.37
CA ASN A 133 -3.42 5.48 7.84
C ASN A 133 -4.53 5.50 8.90
N THR A 134 -4.21 5.34 10.18
CA THR A 134 -5.18 5.47 11.29
C THR A 134 -5.50 6.95 11.57
N MET A 135 -4.51 7.84 11.49
CA MET A 135 -4.73 9.29 11.62
C MET A 135 -5.57 9.86 10.47
N LEU A 136 -5.42 9.35 9.25
CA LEU A 136 -6.27 9.71 8.10
C LEU A 136 -7.70 9.16 8.19
N GLN A 137 -7.99 8.26 9.14
CA GLN A 137 -9.32 7.74 9.42
C GLN A 137 -10.05 8.52 10.53
N TYR A 138 -9.37 9.47 11.19
CA TYR A 138 -10.03 10.39 12.10
C TYR A 138 -10.75 11.49 11.32
N PRO A 139 -11.97 11.87 11.74
CA PRO A 139 -12.80 12.86 11.04
C PRO A 139 -12.22 14.28 11.11
#